data_AF-A0A3D3SWL1-F1
#
_entry.id   AF-A0A3D3SWL1-F1
#
_cell.length_a   1.000
_cell.length_b   1.000
_cell.length_c   1.000
_cell.angle_alpha   90.00
_cell.angle_beta   90.00
_cell.angle_gamma   90.00
#
_symmetry.space_group_name_H-M   'P 1'
#
loop_
_entity.id
_entity.type
_entity.pdbx_description
1 polymer ?
#
loop_
_entity_poly.entity_id
_entity_poly.type
_entity_poly.pdbx_seq_one_letter_code
_entity_poly.pdbx_strand_id
1 'polypeptide(L)'
;LAGIHVFRLLNEPTAAALAYGLETGAEGTYVVFDLGGGTFDVSVLKLTKGVFEVVATGGDSQLGGDDFDRLLAQAWLSANGLSPDRLEHS
;
A
#
# COMPACT_ATOMS: atom_id res chain seq x y z
N LEU A 1 23.58 -2.83 9.83
CA LEU A 1 23.21 -1.85 8.78
C LEU A 1 23.73 -2.35 7.44
N ALA A 2 22.95 -2.23 6.36
CA ALA A 2 23.23 -2.86 5.06
C ALA A 2 24.43 -2.28 4.26
N GLY A 3 25.19 -1.33 4.82
CA GLY A 3 26.35 -0.72 4.15
C GLY A 3 26.00 0.27 3.03
N ILE A 4 24.72 0.66 2.89
CA ILE A 4 24.24 1.58 1.87
C ILE A 4 24.27 3.02 2.39
N HIS A 5 24.82 3.93 1.58
CA HIS A 5 24.79 5.36 1.88
C HIS A 5 23.43 5.96 1.51
N VAL A 6 22.70 6.47 2.50
CA VAL A 6 21.36 7.05 2.31
C VAL A 6 21.48 8.55 2.04
N PHE A 7 21.21 8.97 0.80
CA PHE A 7 21.26 10.40 0.42
C PHE A 7 20.03 11.17 0.89
N ARG A 8 18.85 10.57 0.78
CA ARG A 8 17.58 11.16 1.20
C ARG A 8 16.57 10.06 1.48
N LEU A 9 15.70 10.30 2.46
CA LEU A 9 14.48 9.52 2.65
C LEU A 9 13.33 10.29 2.02
N LEU A 10 12.55 9.59 1.21
CA LEU A 10 11.32 10.07 0.62
C LEU A 10 10.18 9.24 1.20
N ASN A 11 9.10 9.89 1.60
CA ASN A 11 7.90 9.18 2.00
C ASN A 11 7.23 8.55 0.77
N GLU A 12 6.64 7.37 0.96
CA GLU A 12 5.95 6.61 -0.08
C GLU A 12 4.91 7.42 -0.86
N PRO A 13 4.03 8.24 -0.25
CA PRO A 13 3.04 8.99 -1.03
C PRO A 13 3.66 9.99 -2.01
N THR A 14 4.77 10.66 -1.65
CA THR A 14 5.46 11.54 -2.59
C THR A 14 6.26 10.76 -3.62
N ALA A 15 6.85 9.63 -3.24
CA ALA A 15 7.51 8.72 -4.19
C ALA A 15 6.53 8.21 -5.26
N ALA A 16 5.34 7.78 -4.86
CA ALA A 16 4.28 7.33 -5.75
C ALA A 16 3.80 8.44 -6.68
N ALA A 17 3.58 9.66 -6.15
CA ALA A 17 3.16 10.81 -6.95
C ALA A 17 4.20 11.19 -8.02
N LEU A 18 5.49 11.16 -7.66
CA LEU A 18 6.61 11.40 -8.59
C LEU A 18 6.73 10.28 -9.63
N ALA A 19 6.59 9.01 -9.22
CA ALA A 19 6.65 7.88 -10.15
C ALA A 19 5.50 7.92 -11.18
N TYR A 20 4.35 8.46 -10.80
CA TYR A 20 3.22 8.69 -11.71
C TYR A 20 3.43 9.92 -12.63
N GLY A 21 4.47 10.74 -12.39
CA GLY A 21 4.77 11.93 -13.18
C GLY A 21 3.90 13.14 -12.83
N LEU A 22 3.29 13.16 -11.65
CA LEU A 22 2.38 14.24 -11.24
C LEU A 22 3.10 15.57 -11.03
N GLU A 23 4.42 15.63 -10.85
CA GLU A 23 5.17 16.88 -10.66
C GLU A 23 5.09 17.84 -11.85
N THR A 24 4.77 17.32 -13.04
CA THR A 24 4.47 18.10 -14.25
C THR A 24 2.97 18.15 -14.58
N GLY A 25 2.14 17.56 -13.70
CA GLY A 25 0.70 17.51 -13.81
C GLY A 25 0.03 18.84 -13.45
N ALA A 26 -1.30 18.85 -13.57
CA ALA A 26 -2.10 20.00 -13.19
C ALA A 26 -2.01 20.27 -11.67
N GLU A 27 -1.95 21.53 -11.27
CA GLU A 27 -2.11 21.85 -9.84
C GLU A 27 -3.46 21.31 -9.33
N GLY A 28 -3.47 20.81 -8.10
CA GLY A 28 -4.68 20.20 -7.57
C GLY A 28 -4.48 19.31 -6.36
N THR A 29 -5.56 18.65 -5.98
CA THR A 29 -5.58 17.68 -4.88
C THR A 29 -5.58 16.28 -5.47
N TYR A 30 -4.69 15.45 -4.94
CA TYR A 30 -4.47 14.07 -5.35
C TYR A 30 -4.67 13.15 -4.16
N VAL A 31 -5.07 11.92 -4.43
CA VAL A 31 -5.14 10.85 -3.43
C VAL A 31 -4.20 9.75 -3.88
N VAL A 32 -3.25 9.40 -3.02
CA VAL A 32 -2.46 8.19 -3.15
C VAL A 32 -3.14 7.11 -2.33
N PHE A 33 -3.46 6.00 -2.99
CA PHE A 33 -4.02 4.79 -2.39
C PHE A 33 -2.93 3.73 -2.45
N ASP A 34 -2.45 3.30 -1.29
CA ASP A 34 -1.41 2.28 -1.15
C ASP A 34 -1.98 1.09 -0.41
N LEU A 35 -2.03 -0.06 -1.08
CA LEU A 35 -2.51 -1.31 -0.51
C LEU A 35 -1.40 -2.34 -0.60
N GLY A 36 -0.63 -2.42 0.47
CA GLY A 36 0.50 -3.33 0.62
C GLY A 36 0.07 -4.73 1.05
N GLY A 37 1.05 -5.55 1.43
CA GLY A 37 0.82 -6.90 1.92
C GLY A 37 0.09 -6.94 3.27
N GLY A 38 0.43 -6.05 4.21
CA GLY A 38 -0.16 -6.04 5.55
C GLY A 38 -0.79 -4.72 5.98
N THR A 39 -0.63 -3.65 5.20
CA THR A 39 -1.18 -2.33 5.53
C THR A 39 -1.90 -1.73 4.34
N PHE A 40 -2.88 -0.90 4.67
CA PHE A 40 -3.60 -0.07 3.74
C PHE A 40 -3.44 1.38 4.16
N ASP A 41 -2.83 2.20 3.32
CA ASP A 41 -2.50 3.58 3.60
C ASP A 41 -3.10 4.50 2.52
N VAL A 42 -3.66 5.63 2.95
CA VAL A 42 -4.22 6.66 2.08
C VAL A 42 -3.62 8.00 2.45
N SER A 43 -3.10 8.71 1.44
CA SER A 43 -2.57 10.06 1.61
C SER A 43 -3.24 11.03 0.66
N VAL A 44 -3.63 12.19 1.17
CA VAL A 44 -4.10 13.32 0.37
C VAL A 44 -2.93 14.25 0.14
N LEU A 45 -2.59 14.49 -1.12
CA LEU A 45 -1.51 15.38 -1.53
C LEU A 45 -2.09 16.61 -2.23
N LYS A 46 -1.46 17.76 -2.02
CA LYS A 46 -1.72 18.97 -2.80
C LYS A 46 -0.48 19.30 -3.63
N LEU A 47 -0.67 19.44 -4.94
CA LEU A 47 0.36 19.95 -5.85
C LEU A 47 0.13 21.44 -6.06
N THR A 48 1.15 22.24 -5.75
CA THR A 48 1.14 23.67 -6.02
C THR A 48 2.55 24.09 -6.42
N LYS A 49 2.69 24.72 -7.60
CA LYS A 49 3.96 25.17 -8.16
C LYS A 49 5.05 24.09 -8.21
N GLY A 50 4.67 22.87 -8.57
CA GLY A 50 5.60 21.73 -8.66
C GLY A 50 6.02 21.12 -7.32
N VAL A 51 5.41 21.55 -6.20
CA VAL A 51 5.71 21.01 -4.86
C VAL A 51 4.51 20.21 -4.36
N PHE A 52 4.78 18.98 -3.90
CA PHE A 52 3.82 18.17 -3.18
C PHE A 52 3.84 18.46 -1.69
N GLU A 53 2.65 18.70 -1.14
CA GLU A 53 2.40 18.77 0.29
C GLU A 53 1.45 17.64 0.68
N VAL A 54 1.81 16.89 1.74
CA VAL A 54 0.90 15.90 2.33
C VAL A 54 -0.05 16.63 3.27
N VAL A 55 -1.34 16.63 2.94
CA VAL A 55 -2.39 17.34 3.68
C VAL A 55 -3.01 16.46 4.75
N ALA A 56 -3.16 15.18 4.47
CA ALA A 56 -3.71 14.21 5.41
C ALA A 56 -3.18 12.81 5.09
N THR A 57 -3.06 11.99 6.13
CA THR A 57 -2.74 10.56 6.03
C THR A 57 -3.69 9.78 6.92
N GLY A 58 -4.11 8.60 6.48
CA GLY A 58 -4.90 7.65 7.25
C GLY A 58 -4.75 6.27 6.67
N GLY A 59 -5.37 5.27 7.29
CA GLY A 59 -5.21 3.89 6.85
C GLY A 59 -5.61 2.89 7.92
N ASP A 60 -5.33 1.63 7.62
CA ASP A 60 -5.46 0.49 8.52
C ASP A 60 -4.17 -0.34 8.48
N SER A 61 -3.51 -0.45 9.62
CA SER A 61 -2.26 -1.20 9.77
C SER A 61 -2.44 -2.72 9.83
N GLN A 62 -3.68 -3.21 9.74
CA GLN A 62 -4.06 -4.62 9.83
C GLN A 62 -4.92 -5.06 8.65
N LEU A 63 -4.88 -4.31 7.53
CA LEU A 63 -5.57 -4.65 6.30
C LEU A 63 -4.57 -4.65 5.15
N GLY A 64 -4.44 -5.76 4.43
CA GLY A 64 -3.60 -5.82 3.23
C GLY A 64 -3.84 -7.05 2.37
N GLY A 65 -2.93 -7.27 1.42
CA GLY A 65 -2.94 -8.45 0.55
C GLY A 65 -2.97 -9.78 1.29
N ASP A 66 -2.36 -9.87 2.48
CA ASP A 66 -2.34 -11.08 3.32
C ASP A 66 -3.77 -11.50 3.74
N ASP A 67 -4.66 -10.53 3.95
CA ASP A 67 -6.06 -10.81 4.25
C ASP A 67 -6.80 -11.35 3.03
N PHE A 68 -6.50 -10.81 1.85
CA PHE A 68 -7.06 -11.31 0.59
C PHE A 68 -6.56 -12.71 0.28
N ASP A 69 -5.27 -12.97 0.46
CA ASP A 69 -4.67 -14.30 0.28
C ASP A 69 -5.32 -15.31 1.24
N ARG A 70 -5.52 -14.93 2.51
CA ARG A 70 -6.20 -15.76 3.50
C ARG A 70 -7.65 -16.06 3.09
N LEU A 71 -8.40 -15.06 2.64
CA LEU A 71 -9.78 -15.24 2.20
C LEU A 71 -9.87 -16.12 0.94
N LEU A 72 -8.97 -15.93 -0.03
CA LEU A 72 -8.91 -16.74 -1.24
C LEU A 72 -8.57 -18.21 -0.91
N ALA A 73 -7.59 -18.43 -0.02
CA ALA A 73 -7.23 -19.77 0.44
C ALA A 73 -8.41 -20.45 1.15
N GLN A 74 -9.09 -19.75 2.06
CA GLN A 74 -10.25 -20.29 2.77
C GLN A 74 -11.42 -20.61 1.83
N ALA A 75 -11.69 -19.73 0.86
CA ALA A 75 -12.72 -19.94 -0.14
C ALA A 75 -12.42 -21.17 -1.00
N TRP A 76 -11.16 -21.34 -1.42
CA TRP A 76 -10.72 -22.49 -2.20
C TRP A 76 -10.83 -23.79 -1.40
N LEU A 77 -10.37 -23.81 -0.14
CA LEU A 77 -10.48 -24.99 0.73
C LEU A 77 -11.96 -25.39 0.91
N SER A 78 -12.81 -24.42 1.21
CA SER A 78 -14.24 -24.63 1.43
C SER A 78 -14.93 -25.18 0.17
N ALA A 79 -14.60 -24.64 -1.01
CA ALA A 79 -15.13 -25.11 -2.28
C ALA A 79 -14.74 -26.56 -2.61
N ASN A 80 -13.65 -27.06 -2.03
CA ASN A 80 -13.17 -28.44 -2.19
C ASN A 80 -13.51 -29.34 -0.99
N GLY A 81 -14.33 -28.89 -0.05
CA GLY A 81 -14.71 -29.65 1.14
C GLY A 81 -13.55 -29.95 2.11
N LEU A 82 -12.48 -29.15 2.02
CA LEU A 82 -11.32 -29.20 2.89
C LEU A 82 -11.46 -28.16 3.99
N SER A 83 -10.99 -28.48 5.20
CA SER A 83 -10.81 -27.51 6.28
C SER A 83 -9.33 -27.24 6.50
N PRO A 84 -8.93 -26.04 6.95
CA PRO A 84 -7.55 -25.73 7.31
C PRO A 84 -6.96 -26.77 8.28
N ASP A 85 -7.75 -27.22 9.25
CA ASP A 85 -7.35 -28.20 10.27
C ASP A 85 -6.92 -29.57 9.71
N ARG A 86 -7.36 -29.93 8.48
CA ARG A 86 -6.98 -31.20 7.85
C ARG A 86 -5.57 -31.21 7.26
N LEU A 87 -4.92 -30.06 7.10
CA LEU A 87 -3.60 -29.96 6.47
C LEU A 87 -2.43 -30.08 7.48
N GLU A 88 -2.67 -29.86 8.78
CA GLU A 88 -1.62 -29.93 9.81
C GLU A 88 -1.30 -31.37 10.29
N HIS A 89 -2.05 -32.37 9.83
CA HIS A 89 -1.94 -33.77 10.29
C HIS A 89 -1.56 -34.77 9.19
N SER A 90 -0.98 -34.30 8.08
CA SER A 90 -0.54 -35.14 6.95
C SER A 90 0.95 -34.98 6.66
#